data_AF-A0A7T5ESH1-F1
#
_entry.id   AF-A0A7T5ESH1-F1
#
_cell.length_a   1.000
_cell.length_b   1.000
_cell.length_c   1.000
_cell.angle_alpha   90.00
_cell.angle_beta   90.00
_cell.angle_gamma   90.00
#
_symmetry.space_group_name_H-M   'P 1'
#
loop_
_entity.id
_entity.type
_entity.pdbx_description
1 polymer ?
#
loop_
_entity_poly.entity_id
_entity_poly.type
_entity_poly.pdbx_seq_one_letter_code
_entity_poly.pdbx_strand_id
1 'polypeptide(L)' 'MSQWEAVYVNDPDHDYDLILEIEFNGQDVGRIHKDKDGLELVWYANKQDCQIPLKWLKNLLQEAEDNLNDSSRV' A
#
# COMPACT_ATOMS: atom_id res chain seq x y z
N MET A 1 3.65 17.98 8.57
CA MET A 1 3.15 16.64 8.97
C MET A 1 2.27 16.19 7.83
N SER A 2 2.71 15.16 7.10
CA SER A 2 2.00 14.63 5.93
C SER A 2 0.67 14.04 6.39
N GLN A 3 -0.44 14.40 5.75
CA GLN A 3 -1.74 13.76 6.00
C GLN A 3 -1.77 12.30 5.51
N TRP A 4 -0.75 11.91 4.76
CA TRP A 4 -0.56 10.58 4.18
C TRP A 4 0.39 9.77 5.02
N GLU A 5 -0.04 8.56 5.35
CA GLU A 5 0.74 7.53 6.04
C GLU A 5 0.64 6.22 5.25
N ALA A 6 1.65 5.37 5.39
CA ALA A 6 1.61 4.03 4.85
C ALA A 6 2.31 3.07 5.81
N VAL A 7 1.69 1.92 6.05
CA VAL A 7 2.12 0.97 7.07
C VAL A 7 2.08 -0.46 6.53
N TYR A 8 3.12 -1.23 6.83
CA TYR A 8 3.13 -2.65 6.52
C TYR A 8 2.32 -3.42 7.56
N VAL A 9 1.35 -4.19 7.10
CA VAL A 9 0.51 -5.04 7.95
C VAL A 9 0.42 -6.43 7.33
N ASN A 10 -0.01 -7.41 8.13
CA ASN A 10 -0.34 -8.73 7.59
C ASN A 10 -1.67 -8.65 6.84
N ASP A 11 -1.77 -9.34 5.70
CA ASP A 11 -3.01 -9.48 4.96
C ASP A 11 -4.05 -10.18 5.85
N PRO A 12 -5.19 -9.55 6.16
CA PRO A 12 -6.26 -10.20 6.92
C PRO A 12 -6.94 -11.34 6.15
N ASP A 13 -6.82 -11.36 4.82
CA ASP A 13 -7.45 -12.34 3.93
C ASP A 13 -6.52 -13.54 3.66
N HIS A 14 -5.20 -13.36 3.82
CA HIS A 14 -4.18 -14.38 3.59
C HIS A 14 -3.19 -14.42 4.75
N ASP A 15 -3.31 -15.42 5.62
CA ASP A 15 -2.31 -15.69 6.64
C ASP A 15 -0.93 -15.75 5.97
N TYR A 16 0.02 -14.95 6.48
CA TYR A 16 1.44 -14.84 6.08
C TYR A 16 1.81 -13.86 4.94
N ASP A 17 0.85 -13.26 4.24
CA ASP A 17 1.19 -12.24 3.24
C ASP A 17 1.33 -10.86 3.88
N LEU A 18 2.34 -10.10 3.47
CA LEU A 18 2.55 -8.72 3.89
C LEU A 18 1.89 -7.79 2.86
N ILE A 19 1.10 -6.83 3.33
CA ILE A 19 0.53 -5.76 2.52
C ILE A 19 0.97 -4.41 3.05
N LEU A 20 0.82 -3.38 2.23
CA LEU A 20 1.10 -2.00 2.59
C LEU A 20 -0.21 -1.21 2.55
N GLU A 21 -0.74 -0.87 3.71
CA GLU A 21 -1.95 -0.04 3.83
C GLU A 21 -1.59 1.43 3.65
N ILE A 22 -2.49 2.17 2.97
CA ILE A 22 -2.35 3.59 2.69
C ILE A 22 -3.46 4.31 3.44
N GLU A 23 -3.06 5.26 4.29
CA GLU A 23 -3.96 6.04 5.11
C GLU A 23 -3.93 7.53 4.73
N PHE A 24 -5.10 8.17 4.79
CA PHE A 24 -5.23 9.62 4.67
C PHE A 24 -6.05 10.17 5.84
N ASN A 25 -5.42 11.01 6.69
CA ASN A 25 -6.01 11.52 7.93
C ASN A 25 -6.53 10.40 8.88
N GLY A 26 -5.78 9.30 9.00
CA GLY A 26 -6.13 8.17 9.86
C GLY A 26 -7.32 7.34 9.37
N GLN A 27 -7.59 7.39 8.05
CA GLN A 27 -8.57 6.54 7.39
C GLN A 27 -7.91 5.75 6.27
N ASP A 28 -8.19 4.46 6.21
CA ASP A 28 -7.71 3.59 5.14
C ASP A 28 -8.33 4.02 3.81
N VAL A 29 -7.48 4.34 2.84
CA VAL A 29 -7.91 4.76 1.49
C VAL A 29 -7.44 3.84 0.40
N GLY A 30 -6.49 2.95 0.68
CA GLY A 30 -6.09 1.91 -0.24
C GLY A 30 -5.09 0.95 0.37
N ARG A 31 -4.72 -0.07 -0.40
CA ARG A 31 -3.65 -1.01 -0.06
C ARG A 31 -2.84 -1.37 -1.29
N ILE A 32 -1.56 -1.65 -1.09
CA ILE A 32 -0.69 -2.27 -2.07
C ILE A 32 -0.40 -3.69 -1.60
N HIS A 33 -0.58 -4.66 -2.48
CA HIS A 33 -0.30 -6.06 -2.21
C HIS A 33 0.27 -6.73 -3.45
N LYS A 34 0.86 -7.91 -3.25
CA LYS A 34 1.37 -8.74 -4.33
C LYS A 34 0.36 -9.81 -4.67
N ASP A 35 -0.03 -9.89 -5.94
CA ASP A 35 -0.77 -11.02 -6.50
C ASP A 35 0.11 -11.73 -7.55
N LYS A 36 -0.45 -12.73 -8.23
CA LYS A 36 0.21 -13.60 -9.22
C LYS A 36 0.82 -12.83 -10.38
N ASP A 37 0.23 -11.70 -10.74
CA ASP A 37 0.63 -10.88 -11.89
C ASP A 37 1.57 -9.72 -11.50
N GLY A 38 1.84 -9.53 -10.20
CA GLY A 38 2.74 -8.49 -9.69
C GLY A 38 2.13 -7.69 -8.54
N LEU A 39 2.58 -6.44 -8.40
CA LEU A 39 2.03 -5.54 -7.39
C LEU A 39 0.77 -4.83 -7.89
N GLU A 40 -0.26 -4.86 -7.06
CA GLU A 40 -1.52 -4.19 -7.31
C GLU A 40 -1.79 -3.13 -6.25
N LEU A 41 -2.26 -1.96 -6.70
CA LEU A 41 -2.79 -0.90 -5.85
C LEU A 41 -4.32 -0.95 -5.89
N VAL A 42 -4.92 -1.29 -4.76
CA VAL A 42 -6.37 -1.20 -4.58
C VAL A 42 -6.69 0.15 -3.94
N TRP A 43 -7.50 0.96 -4.61
CA TRP A 43 -8.00 2.23 -4.08
C TRP A 43 -9.44 2.08 -3.60
N TYR A 44 -9.70 2.40 -2.34
CA TYR A 44 -11.04 2.32 -1.78
C TYR A 44 -11.87 3.52 -2.21
N ALA A 45 -13.14 3.26 -2.54
CA ALA A 45 -14.08 4.32 -2.88
C ALA A 45 -14.30 5.22 -1.65
N ASN A 46 -13.72 6.41 -1.68
CA ASN A 46 -13.88 7.40 -0.61
C ASN A 46 -14.97 8.41 -0.99
N LYS A 47 -15.69 8.93 0.02
CA LYS A 47 -16.71 9.97 -0.14
C LYS A 47 -16.11 11.36 -0.41
N GLN A 48 -14.82 11.52 -0.21
CA GLN A 48 -14.09 12.77 -0.37
C GLN A 48 -12.92 12.57 -1.32
N ASP A 49 -12.69 13.57 -2.18
CA ASP A 49 -11.49 13.63 -3.00
C ASP A 49 -10.27 13.84 -2.10
N CYS A 50 -9.24 13.02 -2.29
CA CYS A 50 -7.97 13.11 -1.59
C CYS A 50 -6.86 13.46 -2.58
N GLN A 51 -6.06 14.47 -2.25
CA GLN A 51 -4.93 14.89 -3.07
C GLN A 51 -3.66 14.18 -2.60
N ILE A 52 -3.22 13.18 -3.36
CA ILE A 52 -1.98 12.46 -3.09
C ILE A 52 -0.78 13.13 -3.77
N PRO A 53 0.30 13.44 -3.04
CA PRO A 53 1.52 13.95 -3.65
C PRO A 53 2.14 12.87 -4.55
N LEU A 54 2.24 13.13 -5.86
CA LEU A 54 2.78 12.16 -6.83
C LEU A 54 4.20 11.68 -6.48
N LYS A 55 5.04 12.56 -5.92
CA LYS A 55 6.39 12.18 -5.46
C LYS A 55 6.34 11.18 -4.30
N TRP A 56 5.39 11.36 -3.38
CA TRP A 56 5.21 10.44 -2.26
C TRP A 56 4.70 9.09 -2.76
N LEU A 57 3.67 9.10 -3.61
CA LEU A 57 3.15 7.88 -4.23
C LEU A 57 4.24 7.12 -5.01
N LYS A 58 5.04 7.82 -5.82
CA LYS A 58 6.13 7.18 -6.57
C LYS A 58 7.16 6.52 -5.65
N ASN A 59 7.56 7.19 -4.58
CA ASN A 59 8.51 6.63 -3.62
C ASN A 59 7.91 5.41 -2.90
N LEU A 60 6.63 5.49 -2.55
CA LEU A 60 5.91 4.39 -1.90
C LEU A 60 5.83 3.15 -2.81
N LEU A 61 5.51 3.35 -4.09
CA LEU A 61 5.46 2.26 -5.06
C LEU A 61 6.83 1.59 -5.25
N GLN A 62 7.91 2.38 -5.27
CA GLN A 62 9.26 1.82 -5.32
C GLN A 62 9.60 1.02 -4.06
N GLU A 63 9.21 1.53 -2.90
CA GLU A 63 9.43 0.83 -1.62
C GLU A 63 8.63 -0.48 -1.57
N ALA A 64 7.38 -0.47 -2.04
CA ALA A 64 6.58 -1.68 -2.15
C ALA A 64 7.20 -2.69 -3.12
N GLU A 65 7.73 -2.25 -4.26
CA GLU A 65 8.48 -3.09 -5.20
C GLU A 65 9.67 -3.78 -4.53
N ASP A 66 10.43 -3.05 -3.71
CA ASP A 66 11.62 -3.59 -3.04
C ASP A 66 11.26 -4.56 -1.92
N ASN A 67 10.21 -4.29 -1.13
CA ASN A 67 9.89 -5.05 0.09
C ASN A 67 8.90 -6.20 -0.15
N LEU A 68 7.92 -6.02 -1.03
CA LEU A 68 6.89 -7.05 -1.28
C LEU A 68 7.30 -8.04 -2.38
N ASN A 69 8.29 -7.72 -3.23
CA ASN A 69 8.82 -8.70 -4.17
C ASN A 69 9.90 -9.62 -3.58
N ASP A 70 10.61 -9.21 -2.53
CA ASP A 70 11.70 -9.99 -1.93
C ASP A 70 11.22 -11.18 -1.07
N SER A 71 9.91 -11.44 -1.01
CA SER A 71 9.29 -12.66 -0.44
C SER A 71 9.68 -13.97 -1.17
N SER A 72 10.57 -13.89 -2.17
CA SER A 72 11.19 -15.03 -2.84
C SER A 72 12.42 -15.59 -2.10
N ARG A 73 12.80 -15.01 -0.95
CA ARG A 73 13.92 -15.44 -0.11
C ARG A 73 13.44 -16.18 1.15
N VAL A 74 12.88 -17.37 0.97
CA VAL A 74 12.84 -18.42 2.01
C VAL A 74 13.24 -19.75 1.38
#